data_AF-A0A812Y0D3-F1
#
_entry.id   AF-A0A812Y0D3-F1
#
_cell.length_a   1.000
_cell.length_b   1.000
_cell.length_c   1.000
_cell.angle_alpha   90.00
_cell.angle_beta   90.00
_cell.angle_gamma   90.00
#
_symmetry.space_group_name_H-M   'P 1'
#
loop_
_entity.id
_entity.type
_entity.pdbx_description
1 polymer ?
#
loop_
_entity_poly.entity_id
_entity_poly.type
_entity_poly.pdbx_seq_one_letter_code
_entity_poly.pdbx_strand_id
1 'polypeptide(L)'
;MTQPSNSPHLLGQKLGMTRVYNEDGVSLPVTIIKVDTHTITQVRTPEVDGYSAIQLATGDIKPRNSTMPLIGHDAKAGVAPRRKHFETRLPEGGESEYELGQEVNLSVFEDIKYVDVIGDGKGKGFAGGMKRWGFKGQLASHGVERKHRSPGSIGGHANNAGKAGRIKKGKKMAGRYGGKRITVRSLDVVRVDSENGLILVKGPVPGANKGSQILSIVRQVVAQARPSTLVRHVSLSIGIGTMSVDEIALGETINADLIKQAFVMYHANQRQGSARSKTRSMGSLTGKKMYKQKGTGNARHGDKKAPIFRGGGHAKAKRRTREDYHKSMPIKMRRKANRNALLAKLVDQEVKVIDGLAFDAPKTKAFKDFLSNIGIDKSALLALSPDAEKSKNARLSARNIDGVAMCKADQLNAYEMLNNRYLVIDKADLEAWLNGPSSQTGKIVRNEGGQA
;
A
#
# COMPACT_ATOMS: atom_id res chain seq x y z
N MET A 1 5.54 23.20 0.33
CA MET A 1 5.85 24.26 -0.65
C MET A 1 7.18 23.90 -1.29
N THR A 2 7.25 23.86 -2.62
CA THR A 2 8.50 23.65 -3.35
C THR A 2 9.37 24.89 -3.10
N GLN A 3 10.61 24.73 -2.67
CA GLN A 3 11.55 25.85 -2.55
C GLN A 3 11.69 26.53 -3.93
N PRO A 4 11.80 27.88 -4.02
CA PRO A 4 12.02 28.56 -5.30
C PRO A 4 13.34 28.08 -5.91
N SER A 5 13.31 27.74 -7.21
CA SER A 5 14.52 27.41 -7.95
C SER A 5 15.22 28.70 -8.39
N ASN A 6 16.55 28.73 -8.37
CA ASN A 6 17.33 29.87 -8.88
C ASN A 6 17.17 30.08 -10.40
N SER A 7 16.65 29.11 -11.14
CA SER A 7 16.54 29.18 -12.61
C SER A 7 15.11 29.54 -13.06
N PRO A 8 14.95 30.36 -14.11
CA PRO A 8 13.65 30.73 -14.67
C PRO A 8 12.89 29.51 -15.17
N HIS A 9 11.56 29.54 -15.08
CA HIS A 9 10.72 28.59 -15.80
C HIS A 9 10.62 29.02 -17.25
N LEU A 10 10.68 28.08 -18.19
CA LEU A 10 10.41 28.36 -19.60
C LEU A 10 9.08 27.74 -20.03
N LEU A 11 8.45 28.42 -20.98
CA LEU A 11 7.17 28.03 -21.55
C LEU A 11 7.42 27.34 -22.91
N GLY A 12 6.92 26.11 -23.06
CA GLY A 12 7.11 25.31 -24.27
C GLY A 12 5.82 24.76 -24.85
N GLN A 13 5.80 24.54 -26.16
CA GLN A 13 4.72 23.87 -26.88
C GLN A 13 5.05 22.39 -27.10
N LYS A 14 4.14 21.50 -26.69
CA LYS A 14 4.24 20.07 -27.00
C LYS A 14 4.02 19.84 -28.50
N LEU A 15 5.05 19.41 -29.23
CA LEU A 15 4.90 19.08 -30.65
C LEU A 15 4.31 17.68 -30.85
N GLY A 16 4.82 16.70 -30.10
CA GLY A 16 4.43 15.30 -30.25
C GLY A 16 5.33 14.36 -29.46
N MET A 17 5.20 13.07 -29.75
CA MET A 17 6.04 12.02 -29.16
C MET A 17 6.78 11.27 -30.27
N THR A 18 8.02 10.90 -30.02
CA THR A 18 8.85 10.07 -30.88
C THR A 18 9.62 9.06 -30.02
N ARG A 19 10.48 8.26 -30.64
CA ARG A 19 11.43 7.39 -29.96
C ARG A 19 12.86 7.75 -30.38
N VAL A 20 13.79 7.68 -29.44
CA VAL A 20 15.23 7.84 -29.67
C VAL A 20 15.91 6.57 -29.16
N TYR A 21 16.93 6.11 -29.86
CA TYR A 21 17.74 4.99 -29.41
C TYR A 21 18.95 5.52 -28.65
N ASN A 22 19.21 4.94 -27.47
CA ASN A 22 20.45 5.20 -26.74
C ASN A 22 21.62 4.46 -27.39
N GLU A 23 22.84 4.79 -26.96
CA GLU A 23 24.07 4.09 -27.35
C GLU A 23 24.01 2.57 -27.08
N ASP A 24 23.29 2.16 -26.03
CA ASP A 24 23.03 0.75 -25.69
C ASP A 24 22.00 0.05 -26.59
N GLY A 25 21.47 0.73 -27.63
CA GLY A 25 20.43 0.20 -28.52
C GLY A 25 19.02 0.17 -27.92
N VAL A 26 18.82 0.72 -26.72
CA VAL A 26 17.51 0.75 -26.04
C VAL A 26 16.63 1.86 -26.63
N SER A 27 15.40 1.52 -27.04
CA SER A 27 14.41 2.48 -27.53
C SER A 27 13.75 3.26 -26.38
N LEU A 28 14.04 4.55 -26.25
CA LEU A 28 13.38 5.46 -25.30
C LEU A 28 12.20 6.22 -25.93
N PRO A 29 10.99 6.14 -25.35
CA PRO A 29 9.87 7.00 -25.75
C PRO A 29 10.08 8.42 -25.20
N VAL A 30 10.15 9.41 -26.09
CA VAL A 30 10.40 10.81 -25.74
C VAL A 30 9.29 11.71 -26.25
N THR A 31 9.00 12.78 -25.50
CA THR A 31 8.14 13.88 -25.93
C THR A 31 9.01 15.04 -26.38
N ILE A 32 8.70 15.59 -27.55
CA ILE A 32 9.36 16.78 -28.09
C ILE A 32 8.59 18.02 -27.63
N ILE A 33 9.29 18.93 -26.97
CA ILE A 33 8.77 20.25 -26.58
C ILE A 33 9.58 21.31 -27.31
N LYS A 34 8.88 22.20 -28.01
CA LYS A 34 9.48 23.39 -28.62
C LYS A 34 9.40 24.55 -27.63
N VAL A 35 10.51 25.21 -27.39
CA VAL A 35 10.61 26.39 -26.53
C VAL A 35 11.04 27.54 -27.43
N ASP A 36 10.15 28.52 -27.61
CA ASP A 36 10.48 29.74 -28.35
C ASP A 36 11.30 30.69 -27.44
N THR A 37 11.89 31.74 -28.00
CA THR A 37 12.63 32.74 -27.21
C THR A 37 11.69 33.45 -26.22
N HIS A 38 12.20 33.68 -25.00
CA HIS A 38 11.47 34.37 -23.94
C HIS A 38 12.12 35.72 -23.68
N THR A 39 11.32 36.77 -23.50
CA THR A 39 11.84 38.09 -23.14
C THR A 39 11.34 38.50 -21.76
N ILE A 40 12.20 39.10 -20.94
CA ILE A 40 11.84 39.62 -19.62
C ILE A 40 11.08 40.95 -19.81
N THR A 41 9.83 40.97 -19.36
CA THR A 41 8.92 42.12 -19.49
C THR A 41 8.81 42.96 -18.22
N GLN A 42 9.01 42.33 -17.06
CA GLN A 42 8.98 43.02 -15.78
C GLN A 42 9.83 42.27 -14.76
N VAL A 43 10.58 43.01 -13.94
CA VAL A 43 11.26 42.50 -12.75
C VAL A 43 10.46 42.98 -11.55
N ARG A 44 10.08 42.07 -10.65
CA ARG A 44 9.30 42.37 -9.44
C ARG A 44 10.19 42.27 -8.22
N THR A 45 10.18 43.33 -7.43
CA THR A 45 11.01 43.49 -6.25
C THR A 45 10.19 43.41 -4.96
N PRO A 46 10.77 42.92 -3.84
CA PRO A 46 10.06 42.83 -2.58
C PRO A 46 9.59 44.19 -2.04
N GLU A 47 10.27 45.28 -2.39
CA GLU A 47 9.92 46.64 -1.94
C GLU A 47 8.64 47.18 -2.58
N VAL A 48 8.42 46.90 -3.87
CA VAL A 48 7.27 47.42 -4.62
C VAL A 48 6.12 46.41 -4.67
N ASP A 49 6.43 45.13 -4.89
CA ASP A 49 5.44 44.08 -5.16
C ASP A 49 5.24 43.11 -3.97
N GLY A 50 6.09 43.17 -2.95
CA GLY A 50 6.02 42.31 -1.76
C GLY A 50 6.55 40.88 -1.98
N TYR A 51 7.13 40.57 -3.14
CA TYR A 51 7.80 39.31 -3.42
C TYR A 51 8.80 39.42 -4.57
N SER A 52 9.73 38.46 -4.60
CA SER A 52 10.76 38.35 -5.63
C SER A 52 10.30 37.49 -6.82
N ALA A 53 10.25 38.09 -8.02
CA ALA A 53 9.91 37.36 -9.25
C ALA A 53 10.34 38.08 -10.54
N ILE A 54 10.46 37.30 -11.61
CA ILE A 54 10.59 37.82 -12.98
C ILE A 54 9.37 37.43 -13.82
N GLN A 55 8.90 38.37 -14.64
CA GLN A 55 7.84 38.16 -15.61
C GLN A 55 8.43 37.96 -17.01
N LEU A 56 8.23 36.76 -17.55
CA LEU A 56 8.67 36.37 -18.87
C LEU A 56 7.49 36.36 -19.84
N ALA A 57 7.77 36.70 -21.09
CA ALA A 57 6.78 36.67 -22.16
C ALA A 57 7.28 35.89 -23.38
N THR A 58 6.35 35.20 -24.06
CA THR A 58 6.65 34.39 -25.25
C THR A 58 5.51 34.41 -26.27
N GLY A 59 5.87 34.08 -27.52
CA GLY A 59 4.99 33.99 -28.67
C GLY A 59 4.64 35.36 -29.25
N ASP A 60 4.91 35.56 -30.53
CA ASP A 60 4.58 36.82 -31.20
C ASP A 60 3.09 36.98 -31.45
N ILE A 61 2.58 38.19 -31.22
CA ILE A 61 1.23 38.58 -31.62
C ILE A 61 1.27 39.89 -32.40
N LYS A 62 0.49 39.96 -33.49
CA LYS A 62 0.33 41.23 -34.22
C LYS A 62 -0.36 42.25 -33.30
N PRO A 63 0.04 43.54 -33.30
CA PRO A 63 -0.56 44.55 -32.43
C PRO A 63 -2.09 44.62 -32.49
N ARG A 64 -2.68 44.43 -33.68
CA ARG A 64 -4.14 44.39 -33.88
C ARG A 64 -4.88 43.29 -33.09
N ASN A 65 -4.17 42.23 -32.69
CA ASN A 65 -4.72 41.10 -31.95
C ASN A 65 -4.39 41.20 -30.45
N SER A 66 -3.74 42.28 -30.02
CA SER A 66 -3.43 42.57 -28.61
C SER A 66 -4.31 43.73 -28.11
N THR A 67 -4.36 43.90 -26.79
CA THR A 67 -5.09 45.00 -26.15
C THR A 67 -4.13 46.15 -25.85
N MET A 68 -4.63 47.39 -25.87
CA MET A 68 -3.80 48.59 -25.64
C MET A 68 -2.98 48.54 -24.34
N PRO A 69 -3.50 48.04 -23.20
CA PRO A 69 -2.71 47.92 -21.98
C PRO A 69 -1.54 46.95 -22.09
N LEU A 70 -1.71 45.83 -22.79
CA LEU A 70 -0.62 44.85 -23.02
C LEU A 70 0.45 45.43 -23.94
N ILE A 71 0.05 46.15 -24.99
CA ILE A 71 0.99 46.82 -25.89
C ILE A 71 1.83 47.84 -25.11
N GLY A 72 1.18 48.66 -24.26
CA GLY A 72 1.88 49.62 -23.41
C GLY A 72 2.80 48.96 -22.37
N HIS A 73 2.42 47.79 -21.83
CA HIS A 73 3.26 47.02 -20.90
C HIS A 73 4.51 46.47 -21.59
N ASP A 74 4.36 45.79 -22.73
CA ASP A 74 5.46 45.21 -23.50
C ASP A 74 6.40 46.30 -24.08
N ALA A 75 5.84 47.47 -24.45
CA ALA A 75 6.61 48.60 -24.96
C ALA A 75 7.58 49.20 -23.92
N LYS A 76 7.25 49.11 -22.62
CA LYS A 76 8.17 49.56 -21.54
C LYS A 76 9.44 48.70 -21.49
N ALA A 77 9.34 47.43 -21.86
CA ALA A 77 10.47 46.53 -21.98
C ALA A 77 11.14 46.59 -23.37
N GLY A 78 10.66 47.45 -24.29
CA GLY A 78 11.19 47.60 -25.64
C GLY A 78 10.81 46.47 -26.60
N VAL A 79 9.78 45.67 -26.28
CA VAL A 79 9.44 44.45 -27.04
C VAL A 79 8.11 44.61 -27.79
N ALA A 80 8.00 43.96 -28.95
CA ALA A 80 6.73 43.79 -29.63
C ALA A 80 5.73 43.01 -28.73
N PRO A 81 4.41 43.23 -28.91
CA PRO A 81 3.43 42.58 -28.04
C PRO A 81 3.57 41.06 -28.11
N ARG A 82 3.59 40.42 -26.94
CA ARG A 82 3.72 38.97 -26.80
C ARG A 82 2.40 38.32 -26.42
N ARG A 83 2.23 37.05 -26.76
CA ARG A 83 0.96 36.32 -26.64
C ARG A 83 0.68 35.89 -25.20
N LYS A 84 1.71 35.53 -24.46
CA LYS A 84 1.61 34.90 -23.14
C LYS A 84 2.67 35.45 -22.21
N HIS A 85 2.21 35.89 -21.04
CA HIS A 85 3.04 36.36 -19.94
C HIS A 85 2.87 35.43 -18.75
N PHE A 86 3.95 35.18 -18.01
CA PHE A 86 3.94 34.35 -16.82
C PHE A 86 5.07 34.76 -15.88
N GLU A 87 4.89 34.46 -14.60
CA GLU A 87 5.85 34.82 -13.56
C GLU A 87 6.61 33.58 -13.06
N THR A 88 7.90 33.75 -12.83
CA THR A 88 8.74 32.79 -12.10
C THR A 88 9.20 33.43 -10.81
N ARG A 89 8.95 32.75 -9.69
CA ARG A 89 9.44 33.20 -8.38
C ARG A 89 10.91 32.84 -8.24
N LEU A 90 11.69 33.81 -7.78
CA LEU A 90 13.11 33.65 -7.48
C LEU A 90 13.33 33.62 -5.96
N PRO A 91 14.45 33.06 -5.48
CA PRO A 91 14.89 33.30 -4.11
C PRO A 91 15.22 34.79 -3.91
N GLU A 92 15.13 35.25 -2.65
CA GLU A 92 15.46 36.64 -2.29
C GLU A 92 16.88 37.00 -2.77
N GLY A 93 17.00 38.12 -3.52
CA GLY A 93 18.25 38.59 -4.11
C GLY A 93 18.56 38.07 -5.53
N GLY A 94 17.78 37.14 -6.07
CA GLY A 94 17.99 36.62 -7.44
C GLY A 94 17.51 37.53 -8.58
N GLU A 95 16.81 38.62 -8.27
CA GLU A 95 16.28 39.57 -9.27
C GLU A 95 17.38 40.41 -9.94
N SER A 96 18.44 40.73 -9.21
CA SER A 96 19.52 41.60 -9.70
C SER A 96 20.34 40.97 -10.83
N GLU A 97 20.16 39.68 -11.09
CA GLU A 97 20.81 38.96 -12.19
C GLU A 97 20.10 39.16 -13.55
N TYR A 98 18.91 39.79 -13.55
CA TYR A 98 18.06 39.88 -14.74
C TYR A 98 17.67 41.31 -15.07
N GLU A 99 17.84 41.69 -16.33
CA GLU A 99 17.50 43.02 -16.83
C GLU A 99 16.21 43.03 -17.66
N LEU A 100 15.53 44.18 -17.70
CA LEU A 100 14.36 44.38 -18.55
C LEU A 100 14.75 44.27 -20.04
N GLY A 101 13.98 43.50 -20.81
CA GLY A 101 14.23 43.28 -22.23
C GLY A 101 15.24 42.18 -22.55
N GLN A 102 15.89 41.58 -21.55
CA GLN A 102 16.82 40.47 -21.75
C GLN A 102 16.10 39.23 -22.32
N GLU A 103 16.74 38.58 -23.29
CA GLU A 103 16.26 37.33 -23.87
C GLU A 103 16.81 36.10 -23.13
N VAL A 104 15.93 35.14 -22.84
CA VAL A 104 16.25 33.87 -22.20
C VAL A 104 15.93 32.73 -23.17
N ASN A 105 16.95 31.93 -23.44
CA ASN A 105 16.92 30.81 -24.38
C ASN A 105 16.98 29.45 -23.67
N LEU A 106 16.91 28.38 -24.46
CA LEU A 106 16.92 26.99 -23.98
C LEU A 106 18.27 26.55 -23.37
N SER A 107 19.34 27.33 -23.54
CA SER A 107 20.68 27.06 -23.01
C SER A 107 20.71 26.86 -21.49
N VAL A 108 19.75 27.42 -20.76
CA VAL A 108 19.59 27.22 -19.30
C VAL A 108 19.37 25.73 -18.93
N PHE A 109 19.00 24.87 -19.88
CA PHE A 109 18.69 23.46 -19.65
C PHE A 109 19.77 22.45 -20.09
N GLU A 110 20.90 22.88 -20.65
CA GLU A 110 21.91 21.97 -21.21
C GLU A 110 22.53 21.03 -20.17
N ASP A 111 22.80 21.51 -18.95
CA ASP A 111 23.41 20.72 -17.87
C ASP A 111 22.39 20.03 -16.93
N ILE A 112 21.10 20.06 -17.27
CA ILE A 112 20.03 19.60 -16.38
C ILE A 112 19.61 18.17 -16.70
N LYS A 113 19.83 17.26 -15.75
CA LYS A 113 19.42 15.84 -15.88
C LYS A 113 17.90 15.62 -15.79
N TYR A 114 17.22 16.37 -14.92
CA TYR A 114 15.79 16.17 -14.63
C TYR A 114 14.99 17.46 -14.64
N VAL A 115 13.80 17.40 -15.23
CA VAL A 115 12.86 18.52 -15.30
C VAL A 115 11.47 18.15 -14.77
N ASP A 116 10.82 19.10 -14.12
CA ASP A 116 9.41 19.04 -13.77
C ASP A 116 8.62 19.78 -14.85
N VAL A 117 7.61 19.13 -15.43
CA VAL A 117 6.78 19.74 -16.48
C VAL A 117 5.36 19.95 -15.98
N ILE A 118 4.90 21.19 -16.06
CA ILE A 118 3.58 21.63 -15.62
C ILE A 118 2.75 22.00 -16.84
N GLY A 119 1.57 21.41 -16.96
CA GLY A 119 0.64 21.77 -18.04
C GLY A 119 -0.79 21.39 -17.73
N ASP A 120 -1.71 21.86 -18.56
CA ASP A 120 -3.10 21.46 -18.46
C ASP A 120 -3.31 20.08 -19.09
N GLY A 121 -3.91 19.16 -18.34
CA GLY A 121 -4.25 17.83 -18.88
C GLY A 121 -5.28 17.92 -20.01
N LYS A 122 -5.20 17.01 -20.99
CA LYS A 122 -6.19 16.95 -22.09
C LYS A 122 -7.62 16.79 -21.55
N GLY A 123 -8.51 17.70 -21.94
CA GLY A 123 -9.93 17.64 -21.60
C GLY A 123 -10.63 16.41 -22.19
N LYS A 124 -11.48 15.75 -21.40
CA LYS A 124 -12.28 14.58 -21.80
C LYS A 124 -13.79 14.81 -21.65
N GLY A 125 -14.23 16.06 -21.46
CA GLY A 125 -15.63 16.42 -21.26
C GLY A 125 -16.19 15.96 -19.90
N PHE A 126 -17.51 15.76 -19.83
CA PHE A 126 -18.19 15.22 -18.64
C PHE A 126 -17.97 13.69 -18.57
N ALA A 127 -17.19 13.24 -17.60
CA ALA A 127 -16.86 11.83 -17.43
C ALA A 127 -17.64 11.20 -16.28
N GLY A 128 -18.19 9.99 -16.51
CA GLY A 128 -18.80 9.17 -15.47
C GLY A 128 -17.81 8.66 -14.42
N GLY A 129 -18.33 8.16 -13.29
CA GLY A 129 -17.52 7.75 -12.12
C GLY A 129 -16.44 6.71 -12.44
N MET A 130 -16.75 5.72 -13.29
CA MET A 130 -15.78 4.70 -13.71
C MET A 130 -14.58 5.30 -14.46
N LYS A 131 -14.82 6.17 -15.46
CA LYS A 131 -13.74 6.77 -16.29
C LYS A 131 -12.94 7.82 -15.52
N ARG A 132 -13.59 8.56 -14.63
CA ARG A 132 -12.98 9.67 -13.87
C ARG A 132 -12.16 9.20 -12.67
N TRP A 133 -12.61 8.14 -11.99
CA TRP A 133 -12.03 7.68 -10.72
C TRP A 133 -11.59 6.21 -10.69
N GLY A 134 -11.75 5.47 -11.79
CA GLY A 134 -11.40 4.05 -11.84
C GLY A 134 -12.35 3.15 -11.04
N PHE A 135 -13.60 3.58 -10.80
CA PHE A 135 -14.57 2.77 -10.06
C PHE A 135 -14.91 1.47 -10.80
N LYS A 136 -15.10 0.40 -10.02
CA LYS A 136 -15.61 -0.88 -10.53
C LYS A 136 -17.10 -0.74 -10.88
N GLY A 137 -17.52 -1.39 -11.97
CA GLY A 137 -18.93 -1.51 -12.32
C GLY A 137 -19.64 -2.58 -11.51
N GLN A 138 -20.97 -2.60 -11.56
CA GLN A 138 -21.76 -3.73 -11.07
C GLN A 138 -21.66 -4.93 -12.02
N LEU A 139 -22.17 -6.09 -11.59
CA LEU A 139 -22.19 -7.30 -12.40
C LEU A 139 -22.91 -7.04 -13.74
N ALA A 140 -22.40 -7.64 -14.81
CA ALA A 140 -23.01 -7.51 -16.13
C ALA A 140 -24.16 -8.52 -16.34
N SER A 141 -23.99 -9.76 -15.85
CA SER A 141 -24.87 -10.89 -16.17
C SER A 141 -25.81 -11.34 -15.04
N HIS A 142 -25.60 -10.88 -13.81
CA HIS A 142 -26.35 -11.37 -12.64
C HIS A 142 -27.40 -10.37 -12.16
N GLY A 143 -28.49 -10.23 -12.92
CA GLY A 143 -29.70 -9.52 -12.48
C GLY A 143 -29.55 -8.01 -12.24
N VAL A 144 -28.51 -7.37 -12.76
CA VAL A 144 -28.32 -5.92 -12.63
C VAL A 144 -29.12 -5.21 -13.71
N GLU A 145 -30.17 -4.51 -13.30
CA GLU A 145 -31.03 -3.78 -14.23
C GLU A 145 -30.45 -2.39 -14.53
N ARG A 146 -29.83 -2.22 -15.72
CA ARG A 146 -29.39 -0.94 -16.31
C ARG A 146 -28.46 -0.08 -15.41
N LYS A 147 -27.88 -0.66 -14.36
CA LYS A 147 -27.02 0.02 -13.37
C LYS A 147 -25.56 -0.40 -13.42
N HIS A 148 -25.15 -1.11 -14.47
CA HIS A 148 -23.79 -1.67 -14.64
C HIS A 148 -22.67 -0.63 -14.41
N ARG A 149 -22.90 0.63 -14.79
CA ARG A 149 -21.91 1.72 -14.71
C ARG A 149 -22.25 2.78 -13.65
N SER A 150 -23.25 2.52 -12.81
CA SER A 150 -23.63 3.42 -11.73
C SER A 150 -22.51 3.53 -10.68
N PRO A 151 -22.34 4.69 -10.02
CA PRO A 151 -21.29 4.89 -9.01
C PRO A 151 -21.57 4.17 -7.67
N GLY A 152 -22.70 3.47 -7.55
CA GLY A 152 -23.14 2.86 -6.29
C GLY A 152 -23.63 3.91 -5.27
N SER A 153 -23.55 3.56 -3.99
CA SER A 153 -24.02 4.42 -2.90
C SER A 153 -23.13 5.67 -2.70
N ILE A 154 -23.76 6.83 -2.70
CA ILE A 154 -23.09 8.13 -2.52
C ILE A 154 -23.00 8.56 -1.05
N GLY A 155 -23.83 8.01 -0.16
CA GLY A 155 -23.88 8.35 1.26
C GLY A 155 -24.66 7.32 2.09
N GLY A 156 -24.51 7.37 3.40
CA GLY A 156 -25.26 6.55 4.35
C GLY A 156 -26.16 7.40 5.23
N HIS A 157 -27.33 6.87 5.61
CA HIS A 157 -28.26 7.53 6.52
C HIS A 157 -27.78 7.56 7.98
N ALA A 158 -26.92 6.63 8.39
CA ALA A 158 -26.58 6.38 9.79
C ALA A 158 -25.33 7.12 10.30
N ASN A 159 -24.81 8.10 9.55
CA ASN A 159 -23.46 8.59 9.77
C ASN A 159 -23.39 9.89 10.60
N ASN A 160 -24.44 10.18 11.39
CA ASN A 160 -24.43 10.99 12.62
C ASN A 160 -25.88 11.23 13.09
N ALA A 161 -26.15 11.02 14.38
CA ALA A 161 -27.42 11.27 15.05
C ALA A 161 -27.99 12.66 14.71
N GLY A 162 -28.95 12.70 13.78
CA GLY A 162 -29.88 13.81 13.60
C GLY A 162 -29.36 15.13 13.01
N LYS A 163 -28.05 15.33 12.73
CA LYS A 163 -27.54 16.67 12.34
C LYS A 163 -26.94 16.86 10.94
N ALA A 164 -26.75 15.83 10.09
CA ALA A 164 -26.49 16.07 8.66
C ALA A 164 -26.54 14.79 7.79
N GLY A 165 -27.64 14.55 7.08
CA GLY A 165 -27.71 13.59 5.96
C GLY A 165 -27.02 14.09 4.67
N ARG A 166 -25.99 14.93 4.79
CA ARG A 166 -25.35 15.62 3.66
C ARG A 166 -24.17 14.81 3.12
N ILE A 167 -24.00 14.83 1.80
CA ILE A 167 -22.86 14.20 1.12
C ILE A 167 -21.56 14.87 1.61
N LYS A 168 -20.59 14.08 2.06
CA LYS A 168 -19.29 14.59 2.50
C LYS A 168 -18.59 15.37 1.38
N LYS A 169 -17.98 16.52 1.71
CA LYS A 169 -17.13 17.28 0.77
C LYS A 169 -16.02 16.37 0.24
N GLY A 170 -15.70 16.49 -1.05
CA GLY A 170 -14.71 15.63 -1.71
C GLY A 170 -15.23 14.26 -2.15
N LYS A 171 -16.53 13.96 -2.01
CA LYS A 171 -17.11 12.72 -2.53
C LYS A 171 -16.87 12.62 -4.06
N LYS A 172 -16.25 11.51 -4.47
CA LYS A 172 -15.94 11.20 -5.86
C LYS A 172 -17.23 10.90 -6.65
N MET A 173 -17.54 11.75 -7.63
CA MET A 173 -18.71 11.65 -8.51
C MET A 173 -18.35 11.95 -9.97
N ALA A 174 -19.31 11.79 -10.89
CA ALA A 174 -19.15 12.20 -12.28
C ALA A 174 -18.88 13.71 -12.40
N GLY A 175 -18.32 14.14 -13.53
CA GLY A 175 -18.04 15.57 -13.77
C GLY A 175 -16.97 15.81 -14.83
N ARG A 176 -16.66 17.08 -15.08
CA ARG A 176 -15.62 17.48 -16.04
C ARG A 176 -14.29 16.82 -15.68
N TYR A 177 -13.70 16.12 -16.65
CA TYR A 177 -12.42 15.42 -16.51
C TYR A 177 -11.39 15.96 -17.50
N GLY A 178 -10.15 16.14 -17.04
CA GLY A 178 -9.12 16.89 -17.76
C GLY A 178 -9.29 18.40 -17.67
N GLY A 179 -8.45 19.16 -18.38
CA GLY A 179 -8.42 20.62 -18.33
C GLY A 179 -8.02 21.17 -16.95
N LYS A 180 -7.26 20.38 -16.18
CA LYS A 180 -6.71 20.79 -14.89
C LYS A 180 -5.19 20.84 -15.01
N ARG A 181 -4.58 21.77 -14.30
CA ARG A 181 -3.13 21.86 -14.15
C ARG A 181 -2.59 20.61 -13.45
N ILE A 182 -1.65 19.93 -14.11
CA ILE A 182 -0.98 18.73 -13.64
C ILE A 182 0.53 18.99 -13.74
N THR A 183 1.26 18.58 -12.71
CA THR A 183 2.72 18.56 -12.72
C THR A 183 3.18 17.12 -12.83
N VAL A 184 4.01 16.84 -13.84
CA VAL A 184 4.75 15.58 -13.94
C VAL A 184 6.18 15.87 -13.53
N ARG A 185 6.67 15.17 -12.52
CA ARG A 185 7.95 15.46 -11.87
C ARG A 185 9.03 14.49 -12.30
N SER A 186 10.29 14.91 -12.18
CA SER A 186 11.48 14.08 -12.39
C SER A 186 11.52 13.42 -13.77
N LEU A 187 11.27 14.17 -14.84
CA LEU A 187 11.41 13.63 -16.19
C LEU A 187 12.86 13.77 -16.68
N ASP A 188 13.42 12.68 -17.19
CA ASP A 188 14.78 12.66 -17.74
C ASP A 188 14.85 13.54 -18.99
N VAL A 189 15.82 14.46 -19.04
CA VAL A 189 16.17 15.19 -20.26
C VAL A 189 17.11 14.30 -21.08
N VAL A 190 16.68 13.93 -22.29
CA VAL A 190 17.44 13.03 -23.17
C VAL A 190 18.37 13.82 -24.07
N ARG A 191 17.88 14.93 -24.62
CA ARG A 191 18.64 15.80 -25.53
C ARG A 191 18.06 17.21 -25.50
N VAL A 192 18.95 18.19 -25.55
CA VAL A 192 18.62 19.61 -25.77
C VAL A 192 19.23 20.02 -27.11
N ASP A 193 18.45 20.72 -27.92
CA ASP A 193 18.86 21.30 -29.19
C ASP A 193 18.54 22.81 -29.12
N SER A 194 19.56 23.60 -28.80
CA SER A 194 19.44 25.04 -28.59
C SER A 194 19.26 25.81 -29.90
N GLU A 195 19.74 25.30 -31.03
CA GLU A 195 19.58 25.92 -32.36
C GLU A 195 18.11 25.92 -32.80
N ASN A 196 17.44 24.78 -32.66
CA ASN A 196 16.04 24.62 -33.04
C ASN A 196 15.05 24.94 -31.90
N GLY A 197 15.55 25.24 -30.70
CA GLY A 197 14.74 25.45 -29.50
C GLY A 197 13.94 24.20 -29.11
N LEU A 198 14.51 23.00 -29.23
CA LEU A 198 13.84 21.74 -28.94
C LEU A 198 14.44 21.05 -27.71
N ILE A 199 13.58 20.59 -26.81
CA ILE A 199 13.96 19.73 -25.69
C ILE A 199 13.22 18.40 -25.76
N LEU A 200 13.97 17.31 -25.63
CA LEU A 200 13.47 15.94 -25.67
C LEU A 200 13.45 15.40 -24.24
N VAL A 201 12.24 15.11 -23.76
CA VAL A 201 12.00 14.64 -22.40
C VAL A 201 11.44 13.22 -22.43
N LYS A 202 11.98 12.32 -21.61
CA LYS A 202 11.54 10.93 -21.56
C LYS A 202 10.13 10.81 -20.97
N GLY A 203 9.25 10.11 -21.67
CA GLY A 203 7.91 9.78 -21.16
C GLY A 203 6.82 10.81 -21.49
N PRO A 204 5.62 10.65 -20.87
CA PRO A 204 4.44 11.41 -21.22
C PRO A 204 4.36 12.76 -20.51
N VAL A 205 4.14 13.81 -21.29
CA VAL A 205 3.95 15.18 -20.80
C VAL A 205 2.46 15.58 -20.88
N PRO A 206 1.91 16.35 -19.92
CA PRO A 206 0.53 16.86 -20.00
C PRO A 206 0.32 17.73 -21.25
N GLY A 207 -0.95 18.03 -21.57
CA GLY A 207 -1.29 18.83 -22.75
C GLY A 207 -1.52 18.03 -24.04
N ALA A 208 -2.25 18.67 -24.96
CA ALA A 208 -2.52 18.15 -26.30
C ALA A 208 -1.34 18.45 -27.25
N ASN A 209 -1.12 17.58 -28.23
CA ASN A 209 -0.12 17.81 -29.28
C ASN A 209 -0.48 19.05 -30.10
N LYS A 210 0.51 19.89 -30.39
CA LYS A 210 0.38 21.16 -31.12
C LYS A 210 -0.69 22.11 -30.55
N GLY A 211 -1.08 21.91 -29.30
CA GLY A 211 -2.08 22.74 -28.63
C GLY A 211 -1.53 24.13 -28.29
N SER A 212 -2.42 25.08 -28.02
CA SER A 212 -2.10 26.40 -27.46
C SER A 212 -1.75 26.35 -25.97
N GLN A 213 -1.73 25.15 -25.38
CA GLN A 213 -1.38 24.91 -23.99
C GLN A 213 0.12 24.91 -23.86
N ILE A 214 0.60 25.77 -22.98
CA ILE A 214 2.02 25.99 -22.79
C ILE A 214 2.47 25.26 -21.54
N LEU A 215 3.50 24.46 -21.70
CA LEU A 215 4.13 23.67 -20.67
C LEU A 215 5.16 24.53 -19.97
N SER A 216 5.02 24.70 -18.67
CA SER A 216 6.07 25.30 -17.85
C SER A 216 7.06 24.21 -17.51
N ILE A 217 8.29 24.35 -17.99
CA ILE A 217 9.43 23.50 -17.67
C ILE A 217 10.15 24.14 -16.50
N VAL A 218 10.27 23.37 -15.43
CA VAL A 218 10.88 23.79 -14.17
C VAL A 218 12.08 22.90 -13.90
N ARG A 219 13.20 23.49 -13.50
CA ARG A 219 14.36 22.74 -13.03
C ARG A 219 14.00 22.01 -11.74
N GLN A 220 14.31 20.72 -11.66
CA GLN A 220 14.09 19.99 -10.42
C GLN A 220 15.17 20.35 -9.39
N VAL A 221 14.76 20.84 -8.22
CA VAL A 221 15.62 20.91 -7.02
C VAL A 221 15.67 19.51 -6.42
N VAL A 222 16.79 18.81 -6.62
CA VAL A 222 17.01 17.48 -6.05
C VAL A 222 17.27 17.61 -4.56
N ALA A 223 16.33 17.16 -3.72
CA ALA A 223 16.62 16.88 -2.32
C ALA A 223 17.52 15.63 -2.27
N GLN A 224 18.72 15.75 -1.69
CA GLN A 224 19.65 14.62 -1.53
C GLN A 224 18.96 13.46 -0.80
N ALA A 225 18.93 12.29 -1.43
CA ALA A 225 18.29 11.09 -0.89
C ALA A 225 19.12 10.51 0.27
N ARG A 226 18.46 10.12 1.37
CA ARG A 226 19.07 9.36 2.47
C ARG A 226 19.36 7.93 2.01
N PRO A 227 20.59 7.40 2.14
CA PRO A 227 20.88 6.00 1.80
C PRO A 227 20.25 5.05 2.81
N SER A 228 19.50 4.07 2.30
CA SER A 228 18.81 3.03 3.06
C SER A 228 19.65 1.76 3.13
N THR A 229 20.67 1.70 3.99
CA THR A 229 21.24 0.42 4.44
C THR A 229 21.93 0.62 5.79
N LEU A 230 21.28 0.17 6.86
CA LEU A 230 21.89 -0.01 8.18
C LEU A 230 21.51 -1.42 8.63
N VAL A 231 22.47 -2.35 8.55
CA VAL A 231 22.42 -3.63 9.25
C VAL A 231 22.32 -3.30 10.74
N ARG A 232 21.22 -3.64 11.39
CA ARG A 232 21.02 -3.37 12.81
C ARG A 232 21.20 -4.67 13.59
N HIS A 233 22.23 -4.77 14.41
CA HIS A 233 22.24 -5.79 15.45
C HIS A 233 21.15 -5.42 16.47
N VAL A 234 20.08 -6.20 16.57
CA VAL A 234 19.03 -6.00 17.57
C VAL A 234 19.52 -6.58 18.90
N SER A 235 20.02 -5.73 19.78
CA SER A 235 20.28 -6.07 21.18
C SER A 235 19.00 -5.92 22.00
N LEU A 236 18.54 -7.00 22.62
CA LEU A 236 17.49 -6.95 23.65
C LEU A 236 18.15 -6.56 24.98
N SER A 237 17.74 -5.44 25.58
CA SER A 237 18.22 -5.01 26.90
C SER A 237 17.07 -4.66 27.85
N ILE A 238 16.80 -5.56 28.80
CA ILE A 238 16.21 -5.24 30.11
C ILE A 238 16.83 -6.22 31.12
N GLY A 239 17.79 -5.76 31.93
CA GLY A 239 18.23 -6.39 33.19
C GLY A 239 18.87 -7.79 33.13
N ILE A 240 20.19 -7.84 33.33
CA ILE A 240 21.08 -9.01 33.54
C ILE A 240 21.21 -9.97 32.33
N GLY A 241 21.60 -9.44 31.17
CA GLY A 241 22.16 -10.27 30.09
C GLY A 241 21.87 -9.73 28.69
N THR A 242 22.84 -9.85 27.79
CA THR A 242 22.67 -9.59 26.36
C THR A 242 22.64 -10.91 25.61
N MET A 243 21.60 -11.14 24.81
CA MET A 243 21.56 -12.23 23.83
C MET A 243 21.64 -11.61 22.43
N SER A 244 22.62 -12.04 21.63
CA SER A 244 22.71 -11.70 20.21
C SER A 244 21.93 -12.70 19.38
N VAL A 245 20.97 -12.24 18.58
CA VAL A 245 20.23 -13.06 17.61
C VAL A 245 20.54 -12.56 16.20
N ASP A 246 20.97 -13.46 15.33
CA ASP A 246 21.32 -13.11 13.95
C ASP A 246 20.07 -12.86 13.09
N GLU A 247 19.92 -11.63 12.57
CA GLU A 247 18.80 -11.24 11.71
C GLU A 247 18.76 -12.04 10.39
N ILE A 248 19.94 -12.38 9.85
CA ILE A 248 20.09 -13.18 8.62
C ILE A 248 19.47 -14.56 8.82
N ALA A 249 19.76 -15.19 9.96
CA ALA A 249 19.21 -16.51 10.29
C ALA A 249 17.68 -16.45 10.41
N LEU A 250 17.08 -15.30 10.77
CA LEU A 250 15.63 -15.12 10.87
C LEU A 250 14.93 -14.75 9.55
N GLY A 251 15.70 -14.40 8.51
CA GLY A 251 15.20 -14.18 7.15
C GLY A 251 15.49 -12.80 6.56
N GLU A 252 16.32 -11.97 7.21
CA GLU A 252 16.83 -10.65 6.79
C GLU A 252 15.74 -9.57 6.63
N THR A 253 14.69 -9.85 5.88
CA THR A 253 13.57 -8.95 5.63
C THR A 253 12.24 -9.60 6.02
N ILE A 254 11.29 -8.77 6.48
CA ILE A 254 9.96 -9.24 6.86
C ILE A 254 9.16 -9.57 5.57
N ASN A 255 8.83 -10.85 5.38
CA ASN A 255 8.04 -11.31 4.24
C ASN A 255 6.58 -11.46 4.65
N ALA A 256 5.82 -10.38 4.46
CA ALA A 256 4.41 -10.31 4.84
C ALA A 256 3.53 -11.35 4.13
N ASP A 257 3.84 -11.71 2.89
CA ASP A 257 3.05 -12.69 2.12
C ASP A 257 3.20 -14.10 2.68
N LEU A 258 4.43 -14.51 3.01
CA LEU A 258 4.69 -15.82 3.61
C LEU A 258 4.03 -15.94 4.99
N ILE A 259 4.16 -14.90 5.82
CA ILE A 259 3.51 -14.82 7.14
C ILE A 259 1.99 -14.95 6.98
N LYS A 260 1.39 -14.19 6.06
CA LYS A 260 -0.05 -14.22 5.81
C LYS A 260 -0.53 -15.60 5.36
N GLN A 261 0.21 -16.28 4.48
CA GLN A 261 -0.13 -17.63 4.05
C GLN A 261 -0.13 -18.61 5.24
N ALA A 262 0.88 -18.52 6.12
CA ALA A 262 0.97 -19.37 7.31
C ALA A 262 -0.17 -19.07 8.30
N PHE A 263 -0.46 -17.79 8.55
CA PHE A 263 -1.56 -17.36 9.40
C PHE A 263 -2.91 -17.89 8.90
N VAL A 264 -3.21 -17.71 7.60
CA VAL A 264 -4.46 -18.18 6.99
C VAL A 264 -4.58 -19.70 7.07
N MET A 265 -3.48 -20.45 6.94
CA MET A 265 -3.47 -21.90 7.10
C MET A 265 -3.85 -22.30 8.53
N TYR A 266 -3.16 -21.79 9.54
CA TYR A 266 -3.47 -22.10 10.95
C TYR A 266 -4.89 -21.71 11.34
N HIS A 267 -5.31 -20.50 10.98
CA HIS A 267 -6.67 -20.01 11.27
C HIS A 267 -7.76 -20.83 10.57
N ALA A 268 -7.52 -21.28 9.33
CA ALA A 268 -8.46 -22.16 8.63
C ALA A 268 -8.57 -23.54 9.33
N ASN A 269 -7.44 -24.07 9.82
CA ASN A 269 -7.36 -25.40 10.45
C ASN A 269 -7.97 -25.46 11.86
N GLN A 270 -8.21 -24.31 12.50
CA GLN A 270 -8.95 -24.19 13.77
C GLN A 270 -10.47 -24.29 13.62
N ARG A 271 -11.00 -24.21 12.38
CA ARG A 271 -12.44 -24.29 12.14
C ARG A 271 -12.97 -25.68 12.51
N GLN A 272 -13.95 -25.72 13.40
CA GLN A 272 -14.57 -26.97 13.85
C GLN A 272 -15.76 -27.43 12.99
N GLY A 273 -16.18 -26.63 12.00
CA GLY A 273 -17.34 -26.88 11.14
C GLY A 273 -18.65 -26.94 11.92
N SER A 274 -19.41 -25.83 11.96
CA SER A 274 -20.66 -25.77 12.73
C SER A 274 -21.92 -26.22 11.95
N ALA A 275 -21.85 -26.28 10.62
CA ALA A 275 -23.01 -26.58 9.79
C ALA A 275 -23.11 -28.09 9.49
N ARG A 276 -24.12 -28.75 10.08
CA ARG A 276 -24.51 -30.12 9.75
C ARG A 276 -25.97 -30.15 9.32
N SER A 277 -26.24 -30.81 8.19
CA SER A 277 -27.61 -31.12 7.76
C SER A 277 -27.88 -32.61 7.97
N LYS A 278 -29.12 -32.98 8.32
CA LYS A 278 -29.49 -34.41 8.44
C LYS A 278 -29.50 -35.05 7.04
N THR A 279 -28.77 -36.15 6.88
CA THR A 279 -28.90 -37.03 5.70
C THR A 279 -30.18 -37.84 5.79
N ARG A 280 -30.63 -38.42 4.67
CA ARG A 280 -31.77 -39.36 4.64
C ARG A 280 -31.62 -40.48 5.67
N SER A 281 -30.40 -40.98 5.93
CA SER A 281 -30.14 -42.02 6.92
C SER A 281 -30.34 -41.58 8.37
N MET A 282 -30.20 -40.28 8.67
CA MET A 282 -30.29 -39.72 10.03
C MET A 282 -31.70 -39.25 10.41
N GLY A 283 -32.67 -39.34 9.50
CA GLY A 283 -34.08 -39.02 9.78
C GLY A 283 -34.79 -40.17 10.48
N SER A 284 -35.64 -39.87 11.47
CA SER A 284 -36.43 -40.84 12.24
C SER A 284 -37.77 -41.24 11.59
N LEU A 285 -38.03 -40.81 10.34
CA LEU A 285 -39.27 -41.12 9.62
C LEU A 285 -39.31 -42.56 9.08
N THR A 286 -40.46 -42.99 8.57
CA THR A 286 -40.64 -44.34 8.02
C THR A 286 -39.82 -44.54 6.74
N GLY A 287 -38.97 -45.59 6.73
CA GLY A 287 -38.21 -46.07 5.56
C GLY A 287 -39.01 -47.00 4.64
N LYS A 288 -40.19 -47.45 5.09
CA LYS A 288 -41.13 -48.25 4.29
C LYS A 288 -41.92 -47.34 3.35
N LYS A 289 -42.38 -47.93 2.25
CA LYS A 289 -43.27 -47.28 1.29
C LYS A 289 -44.57 -46.83 1.97
N MET A 290 -44.94 -45.57 1.79
CA MET A 290 -46.12 -44.98 2.46
C MET A 290 -47.46 -45.55 1.96
N TYR A 291 -47.56 -45.85 0.66
CA TYR A 291 -48.79 -46.37 0.03
C TYR A 291 -48.48 -47.17 -1.24
N LYS A 292 -49.50 -47.87 -1.76
CA LYS A 292 -49.41 -48.67 -2.99
C LYS A 292 -49.02 -47.80 -4.20
N GLN A 293 -48.24 -48.36 -5.13
CA GLN A 293 -47.67 -47.59 -6.26
C GLN A 293 -48.70 -47.08 -7.28
N LYS A 294 -49.87 -47.72 -7.35
CA LYS A 294 -50.96 -47.40 -8.26
C LYS A 294 -52.29 -47.53 -7.49
N GLY A 295 -53.34 -46.85 -7.98
CA GLY A 295 -54.70 -46.97 -7.44
C GLY A 295 -55.02 -46.11 -6.22
N THR A 296 -54.17 -45.14 -5.87
CA THR A 296 -54.34 -44.28 -4.68
C THR A 296 -54.59 -42.81 -5.02
N GLY A 297 -54.54 -42.41 -6.30
CA GLY A 297 -54.63 -41.01 -6.73
C GLY A 297 -53.40 -40.14 -6.42
N ASN A 298 -52.48 -40.64 -5.59
CA ASN A 298 -51.28 -39.91 -5.18
C ASN A 298 -50.09 -40.13 -6.14
N ALA A 299 -49.18 -39.15 -6.20
CA ALA A 299 -47.91 -39.26 -6.92
C ALA A 299 -47.07 -40.45 -6.40
N ARG A 300 -46.26 -41.08 -7.26
CA ARG A 300 -45.49 -42.27 -6.88
C ARG A 300 -44.33 -41.91 -5.96
N HIS A 301 -44.36 -42.39 -4.72
CA HIS A 301 -43.29 -42.16 -3.75
C HIS A 301 -42.90 -43.46 -3.00
N GLY A 302 -41.64 -43.47 -2.54
CA GLY A 302 -41.05 -44.54 -1.74
C GLY A 302 -41.18 -44.24 -0.24
N ASP A 303 -40.04 -44.02 0.41
CA ASP A 303 -39.97 -43.64 1.83
C ASP A 303 -40.31 -42.15 2.08
N LYS A 304 -40.70 -41.85 3.33
CA LYS A 304 -40.97 -40.47 3.78
C LYS A 304 -39.69 -39.71 4.16
N LYS A 305 -38.52 -40.37 4.12
CA LYS A 305 -37.21 -39.76 4.43
C LYS A 305 -36.64 -38.97 3.24
N ALA A 306 -37.24 -39.06 2.06
CA ALA A 306 -36.81 -38.35 0.86
C ALA A 306 -36.81 -36.81 1.03
N PRO A 307 -35.88 -36.08 0.40
CA PRO A 307 -35.68 -34.63 0.59
C PRO A 307 -36.85 -33.75 0.13
N ILE A 308 -37.75 -34.30 -0.68
CA ILE A 308 -38.96 -33.62 -1.16
C ILE A 308 -40.03 -33.47 -0.07
N PHE A 309 -39.96 -34.28 1.00
CA PHE A 309 -40.92 -34.23 2.10
C PHE A 309 -40.44 -33.32 3.23
N ARG A 310 -41.37 -32.61 3.87
CA ARG A 310 -41.08 -31.85 5.10
C ARG A 310 -40.58 -32.82 6.19
N GLY A 311 -39.41 -32.52 6.75
CA GLY A 311 -38.72 -33.40 7.72
C GLY A 311 -37.87 -34.51 7.10
N GLY A 312 -37.86 -34.65 5.76
CA GLY A 312 -36.95 -35.52 5.03
C GLY A 312 -35.49 -35.04 5.09
N GLY A 313 -34.55 -35.96 4.92
CA GLY A 313 -33.11 -35.64 4.94
C GLY A 313 -32.60 -35.17 3.58
N HIS A 314 -31.58 -34.31 3.56
CA HIS A 314 -30.94 -33.86 2.32
C HIS A 314 -30.18 -35.01 1.64
N ALA A 315 -30.26 -35.12 0.31
CA ALA A 315 -29.52 -36.11 -0.47
C ALA A 315 -28.00 -35.85 -0.46
N LYS A 316 -27.58 -34.59 -0.64
CA LYS A 316 -26.20 -34.11 -0.46
C LYS A 316 -26.13 -33.22 0.79
N ALA A 317 -26.22 -33.83 1.97
CA ALA A 317 -26.17 -33.10 3.22
C ALA A 317 -24.78 -32.49 3.47
N LYS A 318 -24.74 -31.30 4.07
CA LYS A 318 -23.50 -30.73 4.61
C LYS A 318 -23.01 -31.62 5.76
N ARG A 319 -21.86 -32.27 5.57
CA ARG A 319 -21.22 -33.10 6.59
C ARG A 319 -20.31 -32.22 7.44
N ARG A 320 -20.16 -32.58 8.72
CA ARG A 320 -19.19 -31.97 9.62
C ARG A 320 -17.82 -32.61 9.37
N THR A 321 -17.31 -32.48 8.15
CA THR A 321 -15.98 -32.97 7.77
C THR A 321 -14.99 -31.83 7.98
N ARG A 322 -14.06 -32.00 8.92
CA ARG A 322 -12.98 -31.04 9.20
C ARG A 322 -12.07 -30.85 7.99
N GLU A 323 -11.99 -31.88 7.15
CA GLU A 323 -11.07 -32.00 6.02
C GLU A 323 -11.30 -30.95 4.93
N ASP A 324 -12.53 -30.49 4.72
CA ASP A 324 -12.87 -29.54 3.64
C ASP A 324 -12.23 -28.14 3.84
N TYR A 325 -11.86 -27.78 5.07
CA TYR A 325 -11.22 -26.51 5.39
C TYR A 325 -9.73 -26.65 5.68
N HIS A 326 -9.21 -27.88 5.69
CA HIS A 326 -7.82 -28.13 6.02
C HIS A 326 -6.91 -27.59 4.90
N LYS A 327 -6.01 -26.68 5.27
CA LYS A 327 -4.96 -26.18 4.38
C LYS A 327 -3.64 -26.79 4.81
N SER A 328 -2.92 -27.35 3.84
CA SER A 328 -1.55 -27.82 4.02
C SER A 328 -0.55 -26.75 3.56
N MET A 329 0.63 -26.75 4.19
CA MET A 329 1.76 -25.92 3.79
C MET A 329 3.05 -26.73 3.89
N PRO A 330 3.99 -26.60 2.92
CA PRO A 330 5.29 -27.23 3.02
C PRO A 330 6.01 -26.91 4.33
N ILE A 331 6.69 -27.90 4.92
CA ILE A 331 7.38 -27.74 6.22
C ILE A 331 8.37 -26.58 6.18
N LYS A 332 9.18 -26.46 5.12
CA LYS A 332 10.17 -25.38 4.96
C LYS A 332 9.54 -23.99 4.99
N MET A 333 8.39 -23.82 4.34
CA MET A 333 7.66 -22.54 4.34
C MET A 333 7.11 -22.21 5.72
N ARG A 334 6.58 -23.20 6.45
CA ARG A 334 6.11 -23.01 7.84
C ARG A 334 7.23 -22.56 8.77
N ARG A 335 8.38 -23.25 8.72
CA ARG A 335 9.55 -22.90 9.54
C ARG A 335 10.09 -21.51 9.23
N LYS A 336 10.21 -21.17 7.94
CA LYS A 336 10.60 -19.83 7.50
C LYS A 336 9.60 -18.77 7.96
N ALA A 337 8.30 -19.05 7.91
CA ALA A 337 7.26 -18.14 8.41
C ALA A 337 7.36 -17.93 9.93
N ASN A 338 7.65 -18.97 10.71
CA ASN A 338 7.84 -18.85 12.16
C ASN A 338 9.04 -17.96 12.50
N ARG A 339 10.19 -18.15 11.83
CA ARG A 339 11.37 -17.30 12.06
C ARG A 339 11.12 -15.84 11.65
N ASN A 340 10.43 -15.63 10.53
CA ASN A 340 10.09 -14.29 10.07
C ASN A 340 9.07 -13.59 11.00
N ALA A 341 8.15 -14.35 11.61
CA ALA A 341 7.23 -13.83 12.62
C ALA A 341 7.97 -13.43 13.91
N LEU A 342 8.99 -14.20 14.33
CA LEU A 342 9.87 -13.82 15.44
C LEU A 342 10.66 -12.54 15.12
N LEU A 343 11.20 -12.43 13.90
CA LEU A 343 11.89 -11.21 13.44
C LEU A 343 10.97 -9.98 13.53
N ALA A 344 9.72 -10.09 13.07
CA ALA A 344 8.76 -9.00 13.16
C ALA A 344 8.54 -8.54 14.62
N LYS A 345 8.41 -9.48 15.56
CA LYS A 345 8.29 -9.15 17.00
C LYS A 345 9.54 -8.53 17.61
N LEU A 346 10.72 -8.96 17.16
CA LEU A 346 11.98 -8.39 17.63
C LEU A 346 12.15 -6.94 17.15
N VAL A 347 11.78 -6.66 15.89
CA VAL A 347 11.76 -5.30 15.34
C VAL A 347 10.82 -4.39 16.12
N ASP A 348 9.65 -4.90 16.52
CA ASP A 348 8.65 -4.16 17.29
C ASP A 348 8.94 -4.11 18.81
N GLN A 349 10.05 -4.71 19.28
CA GLN A 349 10.43 -4.82 20.70
C GLN A 349 9.39 -5.52 21.58
N GLU A 350 8.66 -6.49 21.02
CA GLU A 350 7.56 -7.21 21.67
C GLU A 350 7.98 -8.57 22.28
N VAL A 351 9.25 -8.95 22.16
CA VAL A 351 9.80 -10.17 22.77
C VAL A 351 10.40 -9.85 24.14
N LYS A 352 9.99 -10.60 25.16
CA LYS A 352 10.52 -10.54 26.53
C LYS A 352 11.20 -11.87 26.85
N VAL A 353 12.51 -11.82 27.03
CA VAL A 353 13.33 -12.98 27.41
C VAL A 353 13.56 -12.93 28.92
N ILE A 354 13.41 -14.07 29.58
CA ILE A 354 13.59 -14.22 31.04
C ILE A 354 14.56 -15.38 31.31
N ASP A 355 15.30 -15.34 32.42
CA ASP A 355 16.29 -16.38 32.78
C ASP A 355 15.69 -17.61 33.48
N GLY A 356 14.37 -17.76 33.42
CA GLY A 356 13.65 -18.90 33.99
C GLY A 356 12.20 -18.57 34.32
N LEU A 357 11.30 -19.48 34.00
CA LEU A 357 9.86 -19.38 34.30
C LEU A 357 9.44 -20.47 35.29
N ALA A 358 10.03 -20.48 36.48
CA ALA A 358 9.68 -21.41 37.56
C ALA A 358 8.85 -20.70 38.64
N PHE A 359 7.78 -21.33 39.10
CA PHE A 359 6.96 -20.86 40.22
C PHE A 359 6.87 -21.97 41.28
N ASP A 360 7.10 -21.63 42.56
CA ASP A 360 7.06 -22.61 43.65
C ASP A 360 5.66 -23.18 43.90
N ALA A 361 4.63 -22.35 43.69
CA ALA A 361 3.23 -22.74 43.88
C ALA A 361 2.33 -22.19 42.74
N PRO A 362 1.27 -22.91 42.36
CA PRO A 362 0.35 -22.47 41.30
C PRO A 362 -0.62 -21.38 41.82
N LYS A 363 -0.16 -20.13 41.90
CA LYS A 363 -0.95 -18.97 42.36
C LYS A 363 -1.17 -17.97 41.22
N THR A 364 -2.43 -17.79 40.81
CA THR A 364 -2.83 -16.86 39.72
C THR A 364 -2.49 -15.40 40.03
N LYS A 365 -2.62 -14.97 41.30
CA LYS A 365 -2.26 -13.60 41.73
C LYS A 365 -0.77 -13.31 41.51
N ALA A 366 0.10 -14.22 41.96
CA ALA A 366 1.55 -14.09 41.78
C ALA A 366 1.93 -14.00 40.29
N PHE A 367 1.24 -14.75 39.43
CA PHE A 367 1.46 -14.68 37.99
C PHE A 367 0.98 -13.35 37.38
N LYS A 368 -0.15 -12.80 37.85
CA LYS A 368 -0.63 -11.48 37.40
C LYS A 368 0.33 -10.36 37.79
N ASP A 369 0.84 -10.42 39.01
CA ASP A 369 1.84 -9.47 39.53
C ASP A 369 3.13 -9.57 38.69
N PHE A 370 3.58 -10.79 38.37
CA PHE A 370 4.70 -11.06 37.46
C PHE A 370 4.51 -10.43 36.07
N LEU A 371 3.35 -10.62 35.42
CA LEU A 371 3.08 -10.01 34.10
C LEU A 371 3.11 -8.47 34.16
N SER A 372 2.57 -7.90 35.23
CA SER A 372 2.57 -6.44 35.42
C SER A 372 3.99 -5.88 35.60
N ASN A 373 4.85 -6.61 36.31
CA ASN A 373 6.25 -6.22 36.53
C ASN A 373 7.09 -6.30 35.25
N ILE A 374 6.77 -7.21 34.32
CA ILE A 374 7.44 -7.33 33.02
C ILE A 374 6.96 -6.26 32.01
N GLY A 375 5.91 -5.51 32.36
CA GLY A 375 5.34 -4.45 31.51
C GLY A 375 4.48 -5.00 30.37
N ILE A 376 3.75 -6.09 30.62
CA ILE A 376 2.80 -6.67 29.66
C ILE A 376 1.44 -6.00 29.89
N ASP A 377 1.04 -5.12 28.96
CA ASP A 377 -0.17 -4.30 29.06
C ASP A 377 -1.39 -4.91 28.32
N LYS A 378 -1.17 -5.91 27.46
CA LYS A 378 -2.20 -6.53 26.59
C LYS A 378 -2.06 -8.05 26.55
N SER A 379 -2.29 -8.67 25.39
CA SER A 379 -2.19 -10.12 25.22
C SER A 379 -0.74 -10.59 25.17
N ALA A 380 -0.48 -11.71 25.83
CA ALA A 380 0.84 -12.34 25.86
C ALA A 380 0.76 -13.81 25.48
N LEU A 381 1.71 -14.24 24.65
CA LEU A 381 2.00 -15.65 24.42
C LEU A 381 3.11 -16.07 25.37
N LEU A 382 2.82 -17.03 26.22
CA LEU A 382 3.78 -17.67 27.10
C LEU A 382 4.31 -18.94 26.43
N ALA A 383 5.58 -18.92 26.03
CA ALA A 383 6.29 -20.09 25.53
C ALA A 383 6.89 -20.83 26.73
N LEU A 384 6.21 -21.91 27.13
CA LEU A 384 6.60 -22.75 28.25
C LEU A 384 7.64 -23.79 27.82
N SER A 385 8.57 -24.11 28.73
CA SER A 385 9.55 -25.17 28.50
C SER A 385 8.87 -26.51 28.16
N PRO A 386 9.44 -27.32 27.24
CA PRO A 386 8.86 -28.62 26.85
C PRO A 386 8.75 -29.60 28.04
N ASP A 387 9.59 -29.43 29.05
CA ASP A 387 9.60 -30.21 30.29
C ASP A 387 8.32 -29.94 31.10
N ALA A 388 7.48 -30.96 31.22
CA ALA A 388 6.17 -30.83 31.85
C ALA A 388 6.22 -30.49 33.34
N GLU A 389 7.25 -30.95 34.07
CA GLU A 389 7.40 -30.67 35.50
C GLU A 389 7.84 -29.23 35.76
N LYS A 390 8.84 -28.72 35.03
CA LYS A 390 9.29 -27.31 35.16
C LYS A 390 8.19 -26.31 34.81
N SER A 391 7.37 -26.61 33.81
CA SER A 391 6.31 -25.73 33.31
C SER A 391 4.95 -25.88 34.01
N LYS A 392 4.78 -26.87 34.90
CA LYS A 392 3.48 -27.23 35.51
C LYS A 392 2.83 -26.09 36.27
N ASN A 393 3.59 -25.46 37.18
CA ASN A 393 3.08 -24.40 38.06
C ASN A 393 2.80 -23.11 37.29
N ALA A 394 3.65 -22.77 36.30
CA ALA A 394 3.42 -21.65 35.39
C ALA A 394 2.13 -21.85 34.57
N ARG A 395 1.95 -23.04 33.97
CA ARG A 395 0.76 -23.39 33.17
C ARG A 395 -0.53 -23.33 33.98
N LEU A 396 -0.53 -23.89 35.20
CA LEU A 396 -1.70 -23.89 36.08
C LEU A 396 -2.07 -22.48 36.55
N SER A 397 -1.09 -21.61 36.72
CA SER A 397 -1.29 -20.20 37.11
C SER A 397 -1.76 -19.33 35.96
N ALA A 398 -1.29 -19.59 34.73
CA ALA A 398 -1.59 -18.78 33.55
C ALA A 398 -2.93 -19.12 32.86
N ARG A 399 -3.39 -20.38 32.91
CA ARG A 399 -4.55 -20.88 32.12
C ARG A 399 -5.88 -20.13 32.31
N ASN A 400 -6.07 -19.46 33.45
CA ASN A 400 -7.31 -18.79 33.82
C ASN A 400 -7.22 -17.26 33.66
N ILE A 401 -6.10 -16.73 33.16
CA ILE A 401 -5.91 -15.30 32.97
C ILE A 401 -6.35 -14.92 31.57
N ASP A 402 -7.24 -13.94 31.47
CA ASP A 402 -7.71 -13.43 30.19
C ASP A 402 -6.57 -12.74 29.43
N GLY A 403 -6.53 -12.92 28.10
CA GLY A 403 -5.47 -12.39 27.24
C GLY A 403 -4.12 -13.14 27.28
N VAL A 404 -3.97 -14.20 28.09
CA VAL A 404 -2.76 -15.03 28.10
C VAL A 404 -2.99 -16.32 27.29
N ALA A 405 -2.25 -16.47 26.20
CA ALA A 405 -2.16 -17.73 25.47
C ALA A 405 -0.90 -18.49 25.91
N MET A 406 -0.95 -19.81 25.85
CA MET A 406 0.19 -20.66 26.20
C MET A 406 0.50 -21.60 25.05
N CYS A 407 1.79 -21.75 24.75
CA CYS A 407 2.30 -22.76 23.85
C CYS A 407 3.51 -23.42 24.50
N LYS A 408 3.87 -24.62 24.03
CA LYS A 408 5.20 -25.15 24.32
C LYS A 408 6.22 -24.43 23.44
N ALA A 409 7.43 -24.22 23.94
CA ALA A 409 8.48 -23.51 23.21
C ALA A 409 8.82 -24.22 21.88
N ASP A 410 8.83 -25.55 21.85
CA ASP A 410 9.06 -26.35 20.64
C ASP A 410 7.96 -26.20 19.56
N GLN A 411 6.74 -25.83 19.96
CA GLN A 411 5.55 -25.70 19.13
C GLN A 411 5.24 -24.25 18.72
N LEU A 412 6.15 -23.32 18.98
CA LEU A 412 6.02 -21.92 18.57
C LEU A 412 5.70 -21.79 17.07
N ASN A 413 4.58 -21.14 16.79
CA ASN A 413 4.08 -20.97 15.45
C ASN A 413 3.73 -19.50 15.15
N ALA A 414 3.78 -19.13 13.87
CA ALA A 414 3.52 -17.77 13.42
C ALA A 414 2.11 -17.26 13.80
N TYR A 415 1.13 -18.16 13.92
CA TYR A 415 -0.25 -17.77 14.26
C TYR A 415 -0.36 -17.31 15.73
N GLU A 416 0.14 -18.12 16.67
CA GLU A 416 0.12 -17.79 18.10
C GLU A 416 0.99 -16.59 18.40
N MET A 417 2.16 -16.48 17.76
CA MET A 417 3.01 -15.30 17.91
C MET A 417 2.26 -14.04 17.47
N LEU A 418 1.67 -14.01 16.28
CA LEU A 418 1.06 -12.78 15.76
C LEU A 418 -0.30 -12.43 16.36
N ASN A 419 -1.03 -13.40 16.92
CA ASN A 419 -2.31 -13.14 17.58
C ASN A 419 -2.14 -12.53 18.98
N ASN A 420 -0.94 -12.63 19.56
CA ASN A 420 -0.59 -12.04 20.85
C ASN A 420 0.38 -10.88 20.67
N ARG A 421 0.25 -9.83 21.48
CA ARG A 421 1.16 -8.68 21.40
C ARG A 421 2.54 -9.06 21.91
N TYR A 422 2.66 -9.59 23.13
CA TYR A 422 3.97 -9.95 23.69
C TYR A 422 4.27 -11.43 23.51
N LEU A 423 5.55 -11.76 23.29
CA LEU A 423 6.08 -13.12 23.42
C LEU A 423 6.97 -13.17 24.65
N VAL A 424 6.63 -14.03 25.62
CA VAL A 424 7.45 -14.28 26.82
C VAL A 424 8.05 -15.67 26.70
N ILE A 425 9.38 -15.77 26.73
CA ILE A 425 10.10 -17.04 26.58
C ILE A 425 11.34 -17.08 27.48
N ASP A 426 11.65 -18.26 28.00
CA ASP A 426 12.92 -18.50 28.69
C ASP A 426 14.09 -18.41 27.71
N LYS A 427 15.22 -17.85 28.15
CA LYS A 427 16.45 -17.73 27.38
C LYS A 427 16.91 -19.08 26.83
N ALA A 428 16.95 -20.09 27.68
CA ALA A 428 17.40 -21.44 27.30
C ALA A 428 16.47 -22.07 26.25
N ASP A 429 15.15 -21.89 26.42
CA ASP A 429 14.15 -22.41 25.50
C ASP A 429 14.17 -21.68 24.14
N LEU A 430 14.49 -20.39 24.12
CA LEU A 430 14.64 -19.61 22.88
C LEU A 430 15.87 -20.07 22.08
N GLU A 431 17.01 -20.29 22.73
CA GLU A 431 18.21 -20.84 22.09
C GLU A 431 17.94 -22.24 21.54
N ALA A 432 17.31 -23.10 22.35
CA ALA A 432 16.92 -24.45 21.94
C ALA A 432 15.95 -24.43 20.75
N TRP A 433 15.00 -23.50 20.72
CA TRP A 433 14.08 -23.35 19.60
C TRP A 433 14.79 -22.87 18.33
N LEU A 434 15.68 -21.87 18.43
CA LEU A 434 16.44 -21.33 17.29
C LEU A 434 17.35 -22.38 16.63
N ASN A 435 17.89 -23.28 17.44
CA ASN A 435 18.73 -24.40 17.00
C ASN A 435 17.94 -25.67 16.68
N GLY A 436 16.68 -25.76 17.11
CA GLY A 436 15.87 -26.96 17.02
C GLY A 436 15.26 -27.25 15.63
N PRO A 437 14.81 -28.50 15.40
CA PRO A 437 14.26 -28.94 14.12
C PRO A 437 12.94 -28.24 13.77
N SER A 438 12.24 -27.62 14.72
CA SER A 438 10.99 -26.89 14.49
C SER A 438 11.21 -25.51 13.85
N SER A 439 12.43 -24.96 13.89
CA SER A 439 12.74 -23.64 13.32
C SER A 439 13.71 -23.71 12.14
N GLN A 440 14.56 -24.74 12.03
CA GLN A 440 15.59 -24.80 10.97
C GLN A 440 15.03 -24.93 9.55
N THR A 441 15.50 -24.08 8.65
CA THR A 441 15.13 -24.04 7.21
C THR A 441 16.11 -24.79 6.31
N GLY A 442 17.33 -25.06 6.78
CA GLY A 442 18.38 -25.83 6.08
C GLY A 442 18.19 -27.35 6.12
N LYS A 443 18.94 -28.09 5.30
CA LYS A 443 19.12 -29.55 5.42
C LYS A 443 20.21 -29.81 6.45
N ILE A 444 19.91 -29.74 7.75
CA ILE A 444 20.86 -30.17 8.79
C ILE A 444 20.12 -31.10 9.76
N VAL A 445 20.62 -32.34 9.80
CA VAL A 445 20.53 -33.40 10.82
C VAL A 445 19.13 -34.00 11.13
N ARG A 446 18.93 -35.22 10.62
CA ARG A 446 18.13 -36.26 11.28
C ARG A 446 18.84 -36.62 12.58
N ASN A 447 18.12 -36.57 13.70
CA ASN A 447 18.57 -36.90 15.06
C ASN A 447 19.62 -38.03 15.11
N GLU A 448 20.78 -37.73 15.70
CA GLU A 448 21.43 -38.66 16.63
C GLU A 448 20.70 -38.53 17.97
N GLY A 449 20.26 -39.64 18.55
CA GLY A 449 19.56 -39.66 19.83
C GLY A 449 18.24 -40.44 19.81
N GLY A 450 18.35 -41.75 19.57
CA GLY A 450 17.28 -42.72 19.75
C GLY A 450 17.90 -44.08 20.04
N GLN A 451 18.43 -44.24 21.26
CA GLN A 451 18.64 -45.55 21.86
C GLN A 451 17.37 -45.95 22.60
N ALA A 452 16.92 -47.18 22.31
CA ALA A 452 15.80 -47.94 22.87
C ALA A 452 14.37 -47.43 22.60
#